data_AF-B7FQQ3-F1
#
_entry.id   AF-B7FQQ3-F1
#
_cell.length_a   1.000
_cell.length_b   1.000
_cell.length_c   1.000
_cell.angle_alpha   90.00
_cell.angle_beta   90.00
_cell.angle_gamma   90.00
#
_symmetry.space_group_name_H-M   'P 1'
#
loop_
_entity.id
_entity.type
_entity.pdbx_description
1 polymer ?
#
loop_
_entity_poly.entity_id
_entity_poly.type
_entity_poly.pdbx_seq_one_letter_code
_entity_poly.pdbx_strand_id
1 'polypeptide(L)'
;MTMFSSSLIFFLFAIIAVTDHANASAVHVAPQTKPKNLRQSTLGRTVPRGGNMDVGSKLFRRMHETDQMPSLFSNSELEYDKYSACLAATEGLRRIRDRSLAAEVQAAGGTGTDMKEAEKHINAQYVQNSGRVLRALGMTVAEFNALGRQISQDEQLKEKVMEQAYLYRMAATINMDRANLIEDPASAELLQAFRKDKLHLFCESMSEIEQLRSDQIERLKRSLHVDKFPANVNISDPGLLPFLSPKVRAVVEAFPLQAEDIVKKHGLQSDEFNQMLQATHSNPIFRWKIQKEIRKGKEPAEAS
;
A
#
# COMPACT_ATOMS: atom_id res chain seq x y z
N MET A 1 13.81 -5.42 -14.65
CA MET A 1 14.13 -6.72 -14.03
C MET A 1 14.42 -6.47 -12.56
N THR A 2 13.36 -6.46 -11.74
CA THR A 2 13.47 -6.44 -10.28
C THR A 2 14.03 -7.78 -9.86
N MET A 3 15.31 -7.83 -9.51
CA MET A 3 15.95 -9.04 -9.05
C MET A 3 15.24 -9.50 -7.78
N PHE A 4 14.64 -10.69 -7.80
CA PHE A 4 14.54 -11.49 -6.59
C PHE A 4 15.97 -11.61 -6.05
N SER A 5 16.25 -10.79 -5.03
CA SER A 5 17.56 -10.72 -4.40
C SER A 5 18.00 -12.14 -4.09
N SER A 6 19.24 -12.50 -4.44
CA SER A 6 19.85 -13.81 -4.15
C SER A 6 19.63 -14.23 -2.69
N SER A 7 19.44 -13.25 -1.80
CA SER A 7 18.97 -13.36 -0.42
C SER A 7 17.74 -14.28 -0.25
N LEU A 8 16.73 -14.22 -1.11
CA LEU A 8 15.50 -15.01 -0.96
C LEU A 8 15.76 -16.53 -0.96
N ILE A 9 16.79 -16.96 -1.69
CA ILE A 9 17.20 -18.37 -1.77
C ILE A 9 17.95 -18.80 -0.50
N PHE A 10 18.77 -17.91 0.07
CA PHE A 10 19.53 -18.19 1.30
C PHE A 10 18.65 -18.23 2.55
N PHE A 11 17.60 -17.41 2.64
CA PHE A 11 16.95 -17.15 3.92
C PHE A 11 15.79 -18.09 4.28
N LEU A 12 15.18 -18.77 3.31
CA LEU A 12 14.14 -19.77 3.59
C LEU A 12 14.70 -21.06 4.23
N PHE A 13 15.99 -21.38 4.03
CA PHE A 13 16.67 -22.49 4.73
C PHE A 13 16.76 -22.28 6.26
N ALA A 14 16.82 -21.03 6.73
CA ALA A 14 16.97 -20.73 8.15
C ALA A 14 15.69 -20.92 8.98
N ILE A 15 14.50 -20.81 8.36
CA ILE A 15 13.22 -20.89 9.08
C ILE A 15 12.89 -22.34 9.47
N ILE A 16 13.30 -23.33 8.67
CA ILE A 16 13.03 -24.76 8.93
C ILE A 16 14.00 -25.35 9.96
N ALA A 17 15.28 -24.95 9.96
CA ALA A 17 16.27 -25.44 10.93
C ALA A 17 15.89 -25.10 12.39
N VAL A 18 15.14 -24.01 12.61
CA VAL A 18 14.63 -23.63 13.93
C VAL A 18 13.38 -24.45 14.32
N THR A 19 12.56 -24.88 13.37
CA THR A 19 11.39 -25.72 13.65
C THR A 19 11.74 -27.18 13.93
N ASP A 20 12.81 -27.72 13.34
CA ASP A 20 13.24 -29.11 13.60
C ASP A 20 13.86 -29.27 14.99
N HIS A 21 14.56 -28.24 15.50
CA HIS A 21 15.12 -28.28 16.85
C HIS A 21 14.09 -28.06 17.97
N ALA A 22 12.97 -27.38 17.69
CA ALA A 22 11.95 -27.10 18.70
C ALA A 22 10.97 -28.26 18.95
N ASN A 23 10.93 -29.27 18.07
CA ASN A 23 9.96 -30.36 18.14
C ASN A 23 10.45 -31.61 18.90
N ALA A 24 11.68 -31.60 19.43
CA ALA A 24 12.26 -32.71 20.17
C ALA A 24 12.02 -32.67 21.70
N SER A 25 11.22 -31.72 22.22
CA SER A 25 11.03 -31.56 23.66
C SER A 25 9.64 -31.04 24.03
N ALA A 26 8.59 -31.84 23.83
CA ALA A 26 7.32 -31.64 24.52
C ALA A 26 6.48 -32.93 24.48
N VAL A 27 6.64 -33.79 25.49
CA VAL A 27 5.80 -34.97 25.72
C VAL A 27 4.83 -34.66 26.86
N HIS A 28 3.54 -34.87 26.56
CA HIS A 28 2.38 -35.16 27.41
C HIS A 28 2.15 -34.37 28.71
N VAL A 29 1.02 -33.64 28.77
CA VAL A 29 -0.10 -33.86 29.71
C VAL A 29 -1.41 -33.33 29.09
N ALA A 30 -2.48 -34.11 29.16
CA ALA A 30 -3.89 -33.73 28.95
C ALA A 30 -4.70 -34.34 30.13
N PRO A 31 -6.05 -34.18 30.28
CA PRO A 31 -7.04 -33.28 29.66
C PRO A 31 -8.04 -32.67 30.70
N GLN A 32 -9.24 -32.23 30.22
CA GLN A 32 -10.55 -31.95 30.90
C GLN A 32 -10.84 -30.43 31.06
N THR A 33 -11.99 -29.81 30.74
CA THR A 33 -13.39 -30.22 30.47
C THR A 33 -14.18 -29.05 29.84
N LYS A 34 -15.19 -29.38 29.01
CA LYS A 34 -16.33 -28.56 28.51
C LYS A 34 -17.32 -28.18 29.65
N PRO A 35 -18.49 -27.54 29.40
CA PRO A 35 -18.93 -26.49 28.44
C PRO A 35 -19.81 -25.40 29.14
N LYS A 36 -20.30 -24.37 28.39
CA LYS A 36 -21.75 -23.98 28.40
C LYS A 36 -22.10 -22.81 27.46
N ASN A 37 -23.26 -22.99 26.84
CA ASN A 37 -24.03 -22.08 25.98
C ASN A 37 -24.37 -20.74 26.63
N LEU A 38 -24.53 -19.68 25.82
CA LEU A 38 -25.69 -18.78 25.98
C LEU A 38 -26.10 -18.11 24.65
N ARG A 39 -27.42 -18.03 24.52
CA ARG A 39 -28.28 -17.66 23.38
C ARG A 39 -28.53 -16.13 23.32
N GLN A 40 -28.88 -15.67 22.11
CA GLN A 40 -29.80 -14.55 21.77
C GLN A 40 -29.31 -13.13 22.17
N SER A 41 -29.73 -11.99 21.59
CA SER A 41 -30.92 -11.60 20.83
C SER A 41 -30.65 -10.37 19.94
N THR A 42 -31.49 -10.24 18.92
CA THR A 42 -31.84 -9.11 18.06
C THR A 42 -32.20 -7.77 18.74
N LEU A 43 -31.88 -6.64 18.07
CA LEU A 43 -32.64 -5.37 17.92
C LEU A 43 -31.67 -4.31 17.33
N GLY A 44 -31.87 -3.75 16.14
CA GLY A 44 -32.89 -2.75 15.83
C GLY A 44 -32.39 -1.34 16.16
N ARG A 45 -31.76 -0.62 15.21
CA ARG A 45 -31.43 0.81 15.40
C ARG A 45 -31.51 1.61 14.09
N THR A 46 -32.47 2.52 14.08
CA THR A 46 -32.72 3.60 13.14
C THR A 46 -31.56 4.61 13.11
N VAL A 47 -31.14 5.05 11.92
CA VAL A 47 -30.13 6.11 11.75
C VAL A 47 -30.82 7.46 11.51
N PRO A 48 -30.53 8.50 12.31
CA PRO A 48 -31.03 9.85 12.09
C PRO A 48 -30.23 10.57 11.00
N ARG A 49 -30.98 11.33 10.21
CA ARG A 49 -30.57 12.21 9.11
C ARG A 49 -30.29 13.61 9.69
N GLY A 50 -29.13 14.19 9.37
CA GLY A 50 -28.85 15.63 9.54
C GLY A 50 -27.84 15.96 10.64
N GLY A 51 -26.61 16.29 10.25
CA GLY A 51 -25.57 16.82 11.12
C GLY A 51 -24.71 17.85 10.38
N ASN A 52 -24.72 19.08 10.90
CA ASN A 52 -24.05 20.29 10.42
C ASN A 52 -22.58 20.11 10.00
N MET A 53 -22.21 20.73 8.87
CA MET A 53 -20.82 20.99 8.49
C MET A 53 -20.23 22.11 9.38
N ASP A 54 -19.57 21.74 10.47
CA ASP A 54 -18.73 22.65 11.28
C ASP A 54 -17.35 22.03 11.58
N VAL A 55 -16.79 21.33 10.58
CA VAL A 55 -15.48 20.66 10.67
C VAL A 55 -14.36 21.50 10.04
N GLY A 56 -14.69 22.42 9.13
CA GLY A 56 -13.70 23.26 8.43
C GLY A 56 -13.03 24.32 9.31
N SER A 57 -13.74 24.81 10.33
CA SER A 57 -13.27 25.88 11.24
C SER A 57 -12.23 25.39 12.26
N LYS A 58 -12.29 24.12 12.66
CA LYS A 58 -11.38 23.52 13.66
C LYS A 58 -10.06 23.02 13.07
N LEU A 59 -10.03 22.69 11.78
CA LEU A 59 -8.78 22.30 11.10
C LEU A 59 -7.82 23.49 10.97
N PHE A 60 -8.36 24.69 10.77
CA PHE A 60 -7.56 25.90 10.60
C PHE A 60 -6.98 26.45 11.92
N ARG A 61 -7.65 26.25 13.06
CA ARG A 61 -7.21 26.84 14.34
C ARG A 61 -6.09 26.06 15.04
N ARG A 62 -5.81 24.81 14.67
CA ARG A 62 -4.84 23.95 15.40
C ARG A 62 -3.41 23.94 14.82
N MET A 63 -3.13 24.70 13.77
CA MET A 63 -1.81 24.76 13.13
C MET A 63 -0.92 25.94 13.60
N HIS A 64 -1.28 26.62 14.68
CA HIS A 64 -0.78 27.98 14.94
C HIS A 64 0.37 28.15 15.95
N GLU A 65 0.93 27.10 16.58
CA GLU A 65 1.87 27.35 17.68
C GLU A 65 3.34 26.98 17.47
N THR A 66 3.75 26.06 16.58
CA THR A 66 5.20 25.81 16.35
C THR A 66 5.61 25.26 14.97
N ASP A 67 4.69 25.03 14.04
CA ASP A 67 4.97 24.37 12.75
C ASP A 67 4.27 25.10 11.58
N GLN A 68 4.16 26.43 11.70
CA GLN A 68 3.46 27.26 10.73
C GLN A 68 4.37 27.51 9.53
N MET A 69 3.88 27.13 8.35
CA MET A 69 4.57 27.38 7.09
C MET A 69 4.81 28.89 6.91
N PRO A 70 6.03 29.31 6.53
CA PRO A 70 6.32 30.72 6.32
C PRO A 70 5.40 31.30 5.23
N SER A 71 4.81 32.46 5.52
CA SER A 71 4.03 33.24 4.55
C SER A 71 4.83 34.45 4.11
N LEU A 72 4.85 34.69 2.79
CA LEU A 72 5.39 35.90 2.18
C LEU A 72 4.46 37.11 2.38
N PHE A 73 3.24 36.89 2.85
CA PHE A 73 2.24 37.92 3.03
C PHE A 73 2.23 38.46 4.46
N SER A 74 1.99 39.76 4.57
CA SER A 74 1.73 40.43 5.84
C SER A 74 0.32 40.10 6.35
N ASN A 75 0.05 40.36 7.64
CA ASN A 75 -1.29 40.13 8.22
C ASN A 75 -2.42 40.91 7.52
N SER A 76 -2.09 42.02 6.85
CA SER A 76 -3.04 42.80 6.03
C SER A 76 -3.36 42.15 4.67
N GLU A 77 -2.57 41.20 4.22
CA GLU A 77 -2.64 40.55 2.90
C GLU A 77 -3.16 39.10 2.99
N LEU A 78 -3.87 38.76 4.08
CA LEU A 78 -4.26 37.39 4.41
C LEU A 78 -5.15 36.74 3.33
N GLU A 79 -5.90 37.53 2.58
CA GLU A 79 -6.69 37.05 1.44
C GLU A 79 -5.83 36.47 0.30
N TYR A 80 -4.66 37.04 0.03
CA TYR A 80 -3.73 36.55 -0.98
C TYR A 80 -2.99 35.29 -0.53
N ASP A 81 -2.68 35.19 0.77
CA ASP A 81 -2.12 33.98 1.35
C ASP A 81 -3.11 32.80 1.23
N LYS A 82 -4.38 33.06 1.58
CA LYS A 82 -5.48 32.10 1.44
C LYS A 82 -5.73 31.72 -0.02
N TYR A 83 -5.65 32.68 -0.93
CA TYR A 83 -5.74 32.45 -2.38
C TYR A 83 -4.58 31.56 -2.87
N SER A 84 -3.36 31.80 -2.38
CA SER A 84 -2.16 31.01 -2.70
C SER A 84 -2.29 29.56 -2.22
N ALA A 85 -2.83 29.35 -1.01
CA ALA A 85 -3.13 28.01 -0.49
C ALA A 85 -4.19 27.29 -1.34
N CYS A 86 -5.23 28.01 -1.78
CA CYS A 86 -6.26 27.50 -2.68
C CYS A 86 -5.68 27.10 -4.06
N LEU A 87 -4.81 27.92 -4.63
CA LEU A 87 -4.09 27.61 -5.87
C LEU A 87 -3.26 26.34 -5.71
N ALA A 88 -2.48 26.25 -4.64
CA ALA A 88 -1.64 25.10 -4.35
C ALA A 88 -2.46 23.79 -4.23
N ALA A 89 -3.58 23.84 -3.51
CA ALA A 89 -4.43 22.67 -3.27
C ALA A 89 -5.20 22.22 -4.53
N THR A 90 -5.55 23.15 -5.43
CA THR A 90 -6.31 22.85 -6.66
C THR A 90 -5.43 22.48 -7.86
N GLU A 91 -4.13 22.77 -7.80
CA GLU A 91 -3.17 22.45 -8.87
C GLU A 91 -3.14 20.96 -9.24
N GLY A 92 -3.22 20.06 -8.26
CA GLY A 92 -3.28 18.61 -8.52
C GLY A 92 -4.51 18.22 -9.35
N LEU A 93 -5.67 18.81 -9.02
CA LEU A 93 -6.92 18.60 -9.75
C LEU A 93 -6.85 19.15 -11.18
N ARG A 94 -6.18 20.29 -11.38
CA ARG A 94 -5.94 20.87 -12.69
C ARG A 94 -5.10 19.94 -13.56
N ARG A 95 -4.01 19.37 -13.02
CA ARG A 95 -3.16 18.42 -13.76
C ARG A 95 -3.91 17.15 -14.15
N ILE A 96 -4.77 16.63 -13.27
CA ILE A 96 -5.62 15.46 -13.57
C ILE A 96 -6.59 15.80 -14.72
N ARG A 97 -7.24 16.97 -14.65
CA ARG A 97 -8.10 17.47 -15.73
C ARG A 97 -7.35 17.56 -17.05
N ASP A 98 -6.20 18.24 -17.06
CA ASP A 98 -5.41 18.48 -18.29
C ASP A 98 -4.92 17.16 -18.90
N ARG A 99 -4.51 16.19 -18.06
CA ARG A 99 -4.16 14.83 -18.51
C ARG A 99 -5.36 14.08 -19.10
N SER A 100 -6.52 14.19 -18.47
CA SER A 100 -7.75 13.53 -18.94
C SER A 100 -8.19 14.10 -20.29
N LEU A 101 -8.15 15.43 -20.45
CA LEU A 101 -8.42 16.09 -21.72
C LEU A 101 -7.42 15.65 -22.80
N ALA A 102 -6.13 15.59 -22.49
CA ALA A 102 -5.11 15.13 -23.44
C ALA A 102 -5.32 13.67 -23.88
N ALA A 103 -5.73 12.79 -22.94
CA ALA A 103 -6.03 11.40 -23.24
C ALA A 103 -7.26 11.27 -24.16
N GLU A 104 -8.32 12.05 -23.92
CA GLU A 104 -9.51 12.08 -24.78
C GLU A 104 -9.17 12.61 -26.18
N VAL A 105 -8.33 13.65 -26.29
CA VAL A 105 -7.86 14.17 -27.59
C VAL A 105 -7.12 13.08 -28.39
N GLN A 106 -6.31 12.26 -27.71
CA GLN A 106 -5.59 11.16 -28.36
C GLN A 106 -6.52 10.00 -28.77
N ALA A 107 -7.56 9.73 -27.97
CA ALA A 107 -8.51 8.66 -28.23
C ALA A 107 -9.54 8.99 -29.32
N ALA A 108 -9.96 10.26 -29.43
CA ALA A 108 -11.14 10.65 -30.19
C ALA A 108 -10.99 10.59 -31.72
N GLY A 109 -9.77 10.48 -32.29
CA GLY A 109 -9.53 10.12 -33.70
C GLY A 109 -10.19 10.97 -34.82
N GLY A 110 -11.04 11.97 -34.53
CA GLY A 110 -11.67 12.86 -35.51
C GLY A 110 -13.19 13.11 -35.40
N THR A 111 -13.95 12.53 -34.46
CA THR A 111 -15.40 12.85 -34.33
C THR A 111 -15.65 13.97 -33.31
N GLY A 112 -15.91 15.19 -33.81
CA GLY A 112 -15.96 16.42 -33.00
C GLY A 112 -17.15 16.58 -32.05
N THR A 113 -18.15 15.69 -32.05
CA THR A 113 -19.30 15.73 -31.14
C THR A 113 -19.00 15.07 -29.80
N ASP A 114 -18.43 13.87 -29.82
CA ASP A 114 -18.19 13.07 -28.61
C ASP A 114 -17.09 13.72 -27.74
N MET A 115 -16.10 14.31 -28.40
CA MET A 115 -15.03 15.07 -27.76
C MET A 115 -15.56 16.25 -26.93
N LYS A 116 -16.57 16.98 -27.44
CA LYS A 116 -17.15 18.13 -26.72
C LYS A 116 -17.91 17.71 -25.48
N GLU A 117 -18.57 16.55 -25.51
CA GLU A 117 -19.30 16.02 -24.36
C GLU A 117 -18.33 15.54 -23.26
N ALA A 118 -17.27 14.83 -23.65
CA ALA A 118 -16.20 14.41 -22.74
C ALA A 118 -15.50 15.62 -22.09
N GLU A 119 -15.16 16.64 -22.88
CA GLU A 119 -14.56 17.88 -22.38
C GLU A 119 -15.49 18.58 -21.37
N LYS A 120 -16.78 18.69 -21.67
CA LYS A 120 -17.78 19.28 -20.75
C LYS A 120 -17.85 18.49 -19.44
N HIS A 121 -17.85 17.17 -19.51
CA HIS A 121 -17.88 16.30 -18.33
C HIS A 121 -16.63 16.48 -17.46
N ILE A 122 -15.43 16.42 -18.06
CA ILE A 122 -14.15 16.57 -17.37
C ILE A 122 -14.05 17.96 -16.70
N ASN A 123 -14.46 19.01 -17.41
CA ASN A 123 -14.49 20.36 -16.87
C ASN A 123 -15.50 20.52 -15.73
N ALA A 124 -16.69 19.93 -15.84
CA ALA A 124 -17.69 19.94 -14.78
C ALA A 124 -17.17 19.26 -13.50
N GLN A 125 -16.50 18.11 -13.64
CA GLN A 125 -15.90 17.39 -12.51
C GLN A 125 -14.79 18.21 -11.85
N TYR A 126 -13.93 18.86 -12.64
CA TYR A 126 -12.90 19.76 -12.11
C TYR A 126 -13.50 20.93 -11.33
N VAL A 127 -14.52 21.60 -11.88
CA VAL A 127 -15.20 22.74 -11.23
C VAL A 127 -15.86 22.29 -9.92
N GLN A 128 -16.50 21.12 -9.90
CA GLN A 128 -17.14 20.60 -8.70
C GLN A 128 -16.11 20.30 -7.60
N ASN A 129 -15.01 19.65 -7.95
CA ASN A 129 -13.97 19.25 -7.00
C ASN A 129 -13.19 20.47 -6.48
N SER A 130 -12.77 21.37 -7.37
CA SER A 130 -12.11 22.63 -6.98
C SER A 130 -13.02 23.47 -6.07
N GLY A 131 -14.32 23.59 -6.38
CA GLY A 131 -15.28 24.30 -5.54
C GLY A 131 -15.44 23.71 -4.13
N ARG A 132 -15.24 22.39 -3.94
CA ARG A 132 -15.20 21.77 -2.60
C ARG A 132 -13.93 22.15 -1.85
N VAL A 133 -12.77 22.11 -2.51
CA VAL A 133 -11.47 22.49 -1.93
C VAL A 133 -11.46 23.96 -1.50
N LEU A 134 -11.91 24.87 -2.38
CA LEU A 134 -11.98 26.30 -2.08
C LEU A 134 -12.82 26.56 -0.82
N ARG A 135 -14.02 25.97 -0.74
CA ARG A 135 -14.90 26.11 0.43
C ARG A 135 -14.29 25.51 1.70
N ALA A 136 -13.59 24.38 1.60
CA ALA A 136 -12.91 23.78 2.73
C ALA A 136 -11.78 24.67 3.28
N LEU A 137 -11.12 25.42 2.40
CA LEU A 137 -10.13 26.44 2.76
C LEU A 137 -10.77 27.78 3.14
N GLY A 138 -12.09 27.88 3.17
CA GLY A 138 -12.84 29.06 3.58
C GLY A 138 -12.93 30.17 2.54
N MET A 139 -12.75 29.86 1.25
CA MET A 139 -12.90 30.80 0.14
C MET A 139 -14.02 30.35 -0.80
N THR A 140 -14.88 31.26 -1.23
CA THR A 140 -15.91 30.98 -2.23
C THR A 140 -15.31 31.03 -3.64
N VAL A 141 -15.99 30.39 -4.60
CA VAL A 141 -15.58 30.45 -6.02
C VAL A 141 -15.62 31.89 -6.56
N ALA A 142 -16.58 32.70 -6.09
CA ALA A 142 -16.71 34.09 -6.51
C ALA A 142 -15.54 34.95 -6.01
N GLU A 143 -15.17 34.82 -4.73
CA GLU A 143 -14.01 35.51 -4.14
C GLU A 143 -12.72 35.09 -4.83
N PHE A 144 -12.51 33.79 -5.03
CA PHE A 144 -11.34 33.26 -5.73
C PHE A 144 -11.22 33.87 -7.15
N ASN A 145 -12.32 33.93 -7.90
CA ASN A 145 -12.32 34.52 -9.24
C ASN A 145 -12.11 36.04 -9.22
N ALA A 146 -12.59 36.75 -8.19
CA ALA A 146 -12.38 38.18 -8.03
C ALA A 146 -10.91 38.50 -7.73
N LEU A 147 -10.31 37.81 -6.75
CA LEU A 147 -8.90 37.93 -6.42
C LEU A 147 -8.02 37.56 -7.61
N GLY A 148 -8.35 36.49 -8.35
CA GLY A 148 -7.59 36.11 -9.54
C GLY A 148 -7.54 37.22 -10.60
N ARG A 149 -8.64 37.96 -10.80
CA ARG A 149 -8.64 39.12 -11.71
C ARG A 149 -7.79 40.28 -11.18
N GLN A 150 -7.87 40.56 -9.89
CA GLN A 150 -7.07 41.62 -9.27
C GLN A 150 -5.57 41.30 -9.34
N ILE A 151 -5.18 40.08 -8.96
CA ILE A 151 -3.80 39.61 -9.01
C ILE A 151 -3.26 39.66 -10.45
N SER A 152 -4.09 39.39 -11.46
CA SER A 152 -3.65 39.47 -12.87
C SER A 152 -3.29 40.87 -13.35
N GLN A 153 -3.67 41.93 -12.62
CA GLN A 153 -3.36 43.32 -12.96
C GLN A 153 -2.02 43.79 -12.40
N ASP A 154 -1.48 43.08 -11.41
CA ASP A 154 -0.23 43.41 -10.73
C ASP A 154 0.75 42.24 -10.82
N GLU A 155 1.78 42.40 -11.65
CA GLU A 155 2.75 41.34 -11.93
C GLU A 155 3.59 41.01 -10.68
N GLN A 156 3.89 41.98 -9.81
CA GLN A 156 4.65 41.73 -8.58
C GLN A 156 3.81 40.92 -7.58
N LEU A 157 2.54 41.30 -7.41
CA LEU A 157 1.62 40.56 -6.56
C LEU A 157 1.41 39.14 -7.08
N LYS A 158 1.27 38.97 -8.40
CA LYS A 158 1.15 37.66 -9.05
C LYS A 158 2.37 36.79 -8.81
N GLU A 159 3.57 37.32 -8.95
CA GLU A 159 4.81 36.59 -8.66
C GLU A 159 4.83 36.12 -7.20
N LYS A 160 4.57 37.03 -6.25
CA LYS A 160 4.49 36.74 -4.81
C LYS A 160 3.45 35.65 -4.47
N VAL A 161 2.26 35.71 -5.08
CA VAL A 161 1.21 34.68 -4.93
C VAL A 161 1.68 33.32 -5.47
N MET A 162 2.34 33.31 -6.63
CA MET A 162 2.83 32.08 -7.25
C MET A 162 3.95 31.44 -6.44
N GLU A 163 4.85 32.24 -5.86
CA GLU A 163 5.89 31.79 -4.93
C GLU A 163 5.28 31.19 -3.67
N GLN A 164 4.32 31.88 -3.05
CA GLN A 164 3.65 31.36 -1.86
C GLN A 164 2.90 30.04 -2.17
N ALA A 165 2.22 29.96 -3.32
CA ALA A 165 1.57 28.72 -3.75
C ALA A 165 2.59 27.59 -4.02
N TYR A 166 3.80 27.92 -4.48
CA TYR A 166 4.90 26.96 -4.61
C TYR A 166 5.36 26.44 -3.24
N LEU A 167 5.57 27.33 -2.25
CA LEU A 167 5.89 26.95 -0.88
C LEU A 167 4.84 26.02 -0.28
N TYR A 168 3.55 26.34 -0.45
CA TYR A 168 2.44 25.48 -0.03
C TYR A 168 2.50 24.07 -0.63
N ARG A 169 2.86 23.94 -1.91
CA ARG A 169 3.02 22.63 -2.56
C ARG A 169 4.22 21.85 -2.03
N MET A 170 5.34 22.53 -1.78
CA MET A 170 6.54 21.89 -1.24
C MET A 170 6.31 21.39 0.18
N ALA A 171 5.71 22.21 1.04
CA ALA A 171 5.37 21.80 2.40
C ALA A 171 4.36 20.65 2.42
N ALA A 172 3.35 20.68 1.55
CA ALA A 172 2.42 19.56 1.41
C ALA A 172 3.14 18.26 1.01
N THR A 173 4.10 18.34 0.10
CA THR A 173 4.89 17.17 -0.36
C THR A 173 5.76 16.61 0.77
N ILE A 174 6.41 17.48 1.55
CA ILE A 174 7.27 17.08 2.67
C ILE A 174 6.45 16.49 3.82
N ASN A 175 5.22 16.99 4.03
CA ASN A 175 4.34 16.57 5.14
C ASN A 175 3.35 15.46 4.77
N MET A 176 3.37 14.90 3.54
CA MET A 176 2.48 13.79 3.17
C MET A 176 2.70 12.52 4.00
N ASP A 177 3.89 12.32 4.55
CA ASP A 177 4.19 11.18 5.43
C ASP A 177 3.50 11.29 6.81
N ARG A 178 2.92 12.45 7.14
CA ARG A 178 2.31 12.75 8.45
C ARG A 178 0.82 13.06 8.40
N ALA A 179 0.17 12.95 7.24
CA ALA A 179 -1.27 13.17 7.16
C ALA A 179 -2.01 12.08 7.94
N ASN A 180 -2.50 12.44 9.14
CA ASN A 180 -3.41 11.60 9.91
C ASN A 180 -4.69 11.42 9.10
N LEU A 181 -4.81 10.28 8.42
CA LEU A 181 -6.04 9.84 7.78
C LEU A 181 -7.16 9.93 8.83
N ILE A 182 -8.27 10.57 8.47
CA ILE A 182 -9.48 10.58 9.31
C ILE A 182 -9.89 9.12 9.49
N GLU A 183 -9.71 8.59 10.70
CA GLU A 183 -10.00 7.20 11.05
C GLU A 183 -11.53 7.00 11.06
N ASP A 184 -12.09 6.66 9.89
CA ASP A 184 -13.42 6.07 9.84
C ASP A 184 -13.32 4.64 10.41
N PRO A 185 -14.05 4.27 11.47
CA PRO A 185 -14.01 2.91 12.03
C PRO A 185 -14.30 1.83 10.97
N ALA A 186 -15.12 2.11 9.96
CA ALA A 186 -15.36 1.18 8.85
C ALA A 186 -14.10 0.98 7.98
N SER A 187 -13.30 2.03 7.79
CA SER A 187 -12.04 1.95 7.06
C SER A 187 -10.98 1.15 7.82
N ALA A 188 -10.96 1.25 9.16
CA ALA A 188 -10.06 0.47 9.99
C ALA A 188 -10.37 -1.04 9.93
N GLU A 189 -11.66 -1.41 9.94
CA GLU A 189 -12.09 -2.81 9.77
C GLU A 189 -11.74 -3.34 8.37
N LEU A 190 -11.99 -2.57 7.31
CA LEU A 190 -11.60 -2.92 5.95
C LEU A 190 -10.09 -3.08 5.79
N LEU A 191 -9.30 -2.17 6.38
CA LEU A 191 -7.84 -2.28 6.39
C LEU A 191 -7.37 -3.52 7.16
N GLN A 192 -8.02 -3.87 8.27
CA GLN A 192 -7.70 -5.09 9.00
C GLN A 192 -8.07 -6.35 8.21
N ALA A 193 -9.24 -6.36 7.55
CA ALA A 193 -9.65 -7.46 6.67
C ALA A 193 -8.66 -7.64 5.52
N PHE A 194 -8.30 -6.54 4.84
CA PHE A 194 -7.31 -6.55 3.75
C PHE A 194 -5.93 -7.02 4.22
N ARG A 195 -5.49 -6.61 5.42
CA ARG A 195 -4.24 -7.12 6.03
C ARG A 195 -4.31 -8.61 6.34
N LYS A 196 -5.47 -9.12 6.79
CA LYS A 196 -5.66 -10.56 7.04
C LYS A 196 -5.63 -11.36 5.75
N ASP A 197 -6.29 -10.87 4.69
CA ASP A 197 -6.27 -11.50 3.37
C ASP A 197 -4.84 -11.57 2.84
N LYS A 198 -4.08 -10.47 2.91
CA LYS A 198 -2.68 -10.45 2.49
C LYS A 198 -1.79 -11.42 3.26
N LEU A 199 -1.99 -11.53 4.57
CA LEU A 199 -1.27 -12.52 5.39
C LEU A 199 -1.58 -13.95 4.93
N HIS A 200 -2.83 -14.23 4.58
CA HIS A 200 -3.24 -15.54 4.09
C HIS A 200 -2.58 -15.86 2.74
N LEU A 201 -2.68 -14.96 1.76
CA LEU A 201 -2.03 -15.09 0.45
C LEU A 201 -0.51 -15.28 0.57
N PHE A 202 0.11 -14.60 1.52
CA PHE A 202 1.54 -14.76 1.81
C PHE A 202 1.87 -16.16 2.35
N CYS A 203 1.03 -16.70 3.26
CA CYS A 203 1.21 -18.05 3.79
C CYS A 203 1.00 -19.14 2.72
N GLU A 204 0.04 -18.96 1.82
CA GLU A 204 -0.20 -19.86 0.69
C GLU A 204 1.00 -19.85 -0.28
N SER A 205 1.45 -18.66 -0.66
CA SER A 205 2.64 -18.47 -1.51
C SER A 205 3.88 -19.11 -0.89
N MET A 206 4.14 -18.88 0.40
CA MET A 206 5.26 -19.51 1.11
C MET A 206 5.17 -21.04 1.09
N SER A 207 3.98 -21.59 1.33
CA SER A 207 3.78 -23.05 1.38
C SER A 207 4.01 -23.69 0.01
N GLU A 208 3.51 -23.07 -1.07
CA GLU A 208 3.70 -23.57 -2.43
C GLU A 208 5.17 -23.44 -2.90
N ILE A 209 5.87 -22.37 -2.53
CA ILE A 209 7.31 -22.20 -2.82
C ILE A 209 8.15 -23.27 -2.10
N GLU A 210 7.82 -23.61 -0.85
CA GLU A 210 8.51 -24.69 -0.13
C GLU A 210 8.23 -26.07 -0.71
N GLN A 211 7.01 -26.32 -1.21
CA GLN A 211 6.69 -27.53 -1.94
C GLN A 211 7.51 -27.61 -3.23
N LEU A 212 7.56 -26.53 -4.03
CA LEU A 212 8.37 -26.44 -5.24
C LEU A 212 9.83 -26.76 -4.95
N ARG A 213 10.39 -26.20 -3.87
CA ARG A 213 11.78 -26.49 -3.45
C ARG A 213 11.96 -27.97 -3.14
N SER A 214 11.06 -28.56 -2.36
CA SER A 214 11.12 -29.97 -1.97
C SER A 214 11.12 -30.88 -3.20
N ASP A 215 10.21 -30.61 -4.14
CA ASP A 215 10.10 -31.35 -5.41
C ASP A 215 11.37 -31.22 -6.27
N GLN A 216 11.93 -30.00 -6.37
CA GLN A 216 13.17 -29.78 -7.13
C GLN A 216 14.36 -30.51 -6.50
N ILE A 217 14.51 -30.45 -5.17
CA ILE A 217 15.55 -31.17 -4.44
C ILE A 217 15.41 -32.68 -4.67
N GLU A 218 14.19 -33.22 -4.59
CA GLU A 218 13.95 -34.64 -4.80
C GLU A 218 14.27 -35.09 -6.23
N ARG A 219 13.83 -34.31 -7.23
CA ARG A 219 14.18 -34.55 -8.65
C ARG A 219 15.69 -34.51 -8.86
N LEU A 220 16.39 -33.60 -8.18
CA LEU A 220 17.83 -33.48 -8.28
C LEU A 220 18.55 -34.69 -7.66
N LYS A 221 18.10 -35.14 -6.48
CA LYS A 221 18.60 -36.36 -5.83
C LYS A 221 18.46 -37.58 -6.72
N ARG A 222 17.26 -37.80 -7.29
CA ARG A 222 17.00 -38.89 -8.24
C ARG A 222 17.90 -38.80 -9.46
N SER A 223 18.11 -37.60 -10.01
CA SER A 223 18.97 -37.40 -11.17
C SER A 223 20.46 -37.62 -10.90
N LEU A 224 20.94 -37.31 -9.70
CA LEU A 224 22.34 -37.45 -9.33
C LEU A 224 22.65 -38.82 -8.71
N HIS A 225 21.62 -39.65 -8.46
CA HIS A 225 21.73 -40.91 -7.74
C HIS A 225 22.35 -40.72 -6.35
N VAL A 226 21.91 -39.69 -5.63
CA VAL A 226 22.38 -39.35 -4.27
C VAL A 226 21.20 -39.30 -3.32
N ASP A 227 21.29 -40.03 -2.20
CA ASP A 227 20.21 -40.08 -1.21
C ASP A 227 20.08 -38.78 -0.40
N LYS A 228 21.22 -38.16 -0.06
CA LYS A 228 21.28 -36.96 0.76
C LYS A 228 22.40 -36.03 0.31
N PHE A 229 22.09 -34.74 0.19
CA PHE A 229 23.10 -33.71 -0.02
C PHE A 229 23.90 -33.46 1.27
N PRO A 230 25.21 -33.18 1.17
CA PRO A 230 26.02 -32.82 2.33
C PRO A 230 25.47 -31.56 3.01
N ALA A 231 25.24 -31.63 4.33
CA ALA A 231 24.58 -30.57 5.09
C ALA A 231 25.39 -29.26 5.17
N ASN A 232 26.69 -29.33 4.90
CA ASN A 232 27.62 -28.21 4.90
C ASN A 232 27.73 -27.51 3.52
N VAL A 233 27.07 -28.02 2.47
CA VAL A 233 27.16 -27.43 1.13
C VAL A 233 25.85 -26.74 0.79
N ASN A 234 25.92 -25.42 0.61
CA ASN A 234 24.79 -24.66 0.09
C ASN A 234 24.83 -24.64 -1.44
N ILE A 235 23.98 -25.45 -2.07
CA ILE A 235 23.88 -25.57 -3.54
C ILE A 235 23.49 -24.24 -4.20
N SER A 236 22.93 -23.31 -3.44
CA SER A 236 22.52 -21.99 -3.91
C SER A 236 23.59 -20.91 -3.75
N ASP A 237 24.79 -21.25 -3.27
CA ASP A 237 25.88 -20.28 -3.14
C ASP A 237 26.40 -19.83 -4.52
N PRO A 238 26.35 -18.53 -4.85
CA PRO A 238 26.90 -17.99 -6.09
C PRO A 238 28.36 -18.35 -6.34
N GLY A 239 29.17 -18.51 -5.27
CA GLY A 239 30.55 -18.94 -5.38
C GLY A 239 30.70 -20.40 -5.82
N LEU A 240 29.70 -21.24 -5.54
CA LEU A 240 29.70 -22.66 -5.92
C LEU A 240 29.05 -22.91 -7.28
N LEU A 241 28.15 -22.03 -7.77
CA LEU A 241 27.46 -22.18 -9.05
C LEU A 241 28.36 -22.53 -10.25
N PRO A 242 29.55 -21.93 -10.44
CA PRO A 242 30.43 -22.26 -11.56
C PRO A 242 30.98 -23.69 -11.51
N PHE A 243 31.09 -24.27 -10.31
CA PHE A 243 31.61 -25.62 -10.07
C PHE A 243 30.52 -26.68 -10.05
N LEU A 244 29.25 -26.28 -9.95
CA LEU A 244 28.11 -27.18 -10.03
C LEU A 244 27.88 -27.65 -11.47
N SER A 245 27.32 -28.85 -11.62
CA SER A 245 26.98 -29.39 -12.94
C SER A 245 25.95 -28.50 -13.63
N PRO A 246 25.96 -28.41 -14.98
CA PRO A 246 25.03 -27.56 -15.73
C PRO A 246 23.56 -27.83 -15.38
N LYS A 247 23.22 -29.09 -15.08
CA LYS A 247 21.87 -29.50 -14.69
C LYS A 247 21.48 -28.96 -13.31
N VAL A 248 22.37 -29.03 -12.33
CA VAL A 248 22.13 -28.47 -10.98
C VAL A 248 21.99 -26.95 -11.09
N ARG A 249 22.91 -26.31 -11.83
CA ARG A 249 22.91 -24.86 -12.05
C ARG A 249 21.60 -24.37 -12.66
N ALA A 250 21.12 -25.03 -13.72
CA ALA A 250 19.86 -24.68 -14.37
C ALA A 250 18.66 -24.73 -13.41
N VAL A 251 18.61 -25.72 -12.51
CA VAL A 251 17.53 -25.81 -11.50
C VAL A 251 17.63 -24.65 -10.50
N VAL A 252 18.84 -24.35 -10.01
CA VAL A 252 19.05 -23.26 -9.06
C VAL A 252 18.75 -21.89 -9.66
N GLU A 253 19.14 -21.66 -10.93
CA GLU A 253 18.87 -20.41 -11.65
C GLU A 253 17.38 -20.24 -12.00
N ALA A 254 16.65 -21.34 -12.24
CA ALA A 254 15.22 -21.29 -12.55
C ALA A 254 14.33 -21.07 -11.32
N PHE A 255 14.78 -21.48 -10.12
CA PHE A 255 13.96 -21.44 -8.91
C PHE A 255 13.42 -20.03 -8.56
N PRO A 256 14.21 -18.93 -8.60
CA PRO A 256 13.70 -17.59 -8.29
C PRO A 256 12.57 -17.14 -9.22
N LEU A 257 12.68 -17.46 -10.52
CA LEU A 257 11.68 -17.12 -11.51
C LEU A 257 10.36 -17.88 -11.25
N GLN A 258 10.46 -19.16 -10.94
CA GLN A 258 9.30 -19.98 -10.60
C GLN A 258 8.65 -19.57 -9.28
N ALA A 259 9.45 -19.17 -8.29
CA ALA A 259 8.95 -18.63 -7.03
C ALA A 259 8.23 -17.30 -7.26
N GLU A 260 8.74 -16.43 -8.13
CA GLU A 260 8.07 -15.19 -8.54
C GLU A 260 6.71 -15.46 -9.18
N ASP A 261 6.63 -16.46 -10.07
CA ASP A 261 5.37 -16.85 -10.71
C ASP A 261 4.33 -17.34 -9.70
N ILE A 262 4.76 -18.08 -8.65
CA ILE A 262 3.87 -18.49 -7.55
C ILE A 262 3.36 -17.27 -6.76
N VAL A 263 4.23 -16.32 -6.43
CA VAL A 263 3.83 -15.09 -5.70
C VAL A 263 2.79 -14.30 -6.51
N LYS A 264 3.01 -14.15 -7.83
CA LYS A 264 2.07 -13.48 -8.73
C LYS A 264 0.76 -14.22 -8.87
N LYS A 265 0.79 -15.56 -8.95
CA LYS A 265 -0.39 -16.43 -9.02
C LYS A 265 -1.33 -16.21 -7.83
N HIS A 266 -0.77 -15.97 -6.64
CA HIS A 266 -1.54 -15.66 -5.42
C HIS A 266 -1.89 -14.18 -5.27
N GLY A 267 -1.65 -13.35 -6.29
CA GLY A 267 -2.05 -11.94 -6.30
C GLY A 267 -1.16 -11.02 -5.47
N LEU A 268 0.02 -11.47 -5.04
CA LEU A 268 1.01 -10.64 -4.37
C LEU A 268 2.01 -10.06 -5.38
N GLN A 269 2.50 -8.87 -5.09
CA GLN A 269 3.64 -8.28 -5.81
C GLN A 269 4.95 -8.79 -5.19
N SER A 270 5.99 -8.93 -6.01
CA SER A 270 7.32 -9.41 -5.58
C SER A 270 7.89 -8.58 -4.42
N ASP A 271 7.79 -7.25 -4.50
CA ASP A 271 8.29 -6.34 -3.46
C ASP A 271 7.50 -6.48 -2.15
N GLU A 272 6.19 -6.68 -2.25
CA GLU A 272 5.32 -6.87 -1.09
C GLU A 272 5.65 -8.20 -0.38
N PHE A 273 5.79 -9.28 -1.14
CA PHE A 273 6.20 -10.58 -0.61
C PHE A 273 7.56 -10.48 0.09
N ASN A 274 8.52 -9.77 -0.51
CA ASN A 274 9.86 -9.55 0.06
C ASN A 274 9.81 -8.77 1.37
N GLN A 275 8.98 -7.73 1.46
CA GLN A 275 8.78 -6.97 2.70
C GLN A 275 8.16 -7.85 3.80
N MET A 276 7.16 -8.65 3.48
CA MET A 276 6.54 -9.59 4.43
C MET A 276 7.52 -10.67 4.86
N LEU A 277 8.35 -11.17 3.94
CA LEU A 277 9.42 -12.11 4.26
C LEU A 277 10.44 -11.47 5.22
N GLN A 278 10.89 -10.24 4.94
CA GLN A 278 11.77 -9.50 5.84
C GLN A 278 11.13 -9.27 7.23
N ALA A 279 9.84 -8.92 7.27
CA ALA A 279 9.10 -8.77 8.51
C ALA A 279 9.02 -10.09 9.32
N THR A 280 8.96 -11.24 8.63
CA THR A 280 9.00 -12.57 9.27
C THR A 280 10.33 -12.81 9.99
N HIS A 281 11.41 -12.24 9.47
CA HIS A 281 12.73 -12.32 10.10
C HIS A 281 12.87 -11.33 11.26
N SER A 282 12.53 -10.05 11.04
CA SER A 282 12.76 -8.99 12.02
C SER A 282 11.74 -8.96 13.17
N ASN A 283 10.53 -9.50 12.96
CA ASN A 283 9.44 -9.43 13.93
C ASN A 283 9.02 -10.83 14.43
N PRO A 284 9.37 -11.22 15.67
CA PRO A 284 9.00 -12.50 16.26
C PRO A 284 7.48 -12.73 16.34
N ILE A 285 6.69 -11.68 16.57
CA ILE A 285 5.23 -11.77 16.66
C ILE A 285 4.64 -12.08 15.29
N PHE A 286 5.15 -11.43 14.24
CA PHE A 286 4.72 -11.68 12.87
C PHE A 286 5.06 -13.11 12.44
N ARG A 287 6.26 -13.58 12.77
CA ARG A 287 6.67 -14.98 12.58
C ARG A 287 5.73 -15.97 13.25
N TRP A 288 5.39 -15.73 14.52
CA TRP A 288 4.45 -16.59 15.24
C TRP A 288 3.07 -16.63 14.59
N LYS A 289 2.57 -15.48 14.08
CA LYS A 289 1.29 -15.42 13.35
C LYS A 289 1.30 -16.27 12.08
N ILE A 290 2.36 -16.17 11.28
CA ILE A 290 2.54 -16.97 10.06
C ILE A 290 2.56 -18.45 10.40
N GLN A 291 3.34 -18.85 11.40
CA GLN A 291 3.39 -20.25 11.85
C GLN A 291 2.02 -20.77 12.29
N LYS A 292 1.23 -19.92 12.97
CA LYS A 292 -0.13 -20.27 13.38
C LYS A 292 -1.06 -20.48 12.18
N GLU A 293 -1.03 -19.58 11.19
CA GLU A 293 -1.87 -19.73 9.98
C GLU A 293 -1.47 -20.94 9.13
N ILE A 294 -0.17 -21.18 8.94
CA ILE A 294 0.32 -22.37 8.22
C ILE A 294 -0.11 -23.66 8.92
N ARG A 295 -0.11 -23.69 10.27
CA ARG A 295 -0.62 -24.84 11.03
C ARG A 295 -2.12 -25.05 10.84
N LYS A 296 -2.89 -23.96 10.82
CA LYS A 296 -4.34 -24.01 10.63
C LYS A 296 -4.73 -24.56 9.26
N GLY A 297 -3.99 -24.20 8.21
CA GLY A 297 -4.20 -24.74 6.86
C GLY A 297 -3.85 -26.22 6.69
N LYS A 298 -3.09 -26.82 7.63
CA LYS A 298 -2.71 -28.24 7.61
C LYS A 298 -3.67 -29.16 8.35
N GLU A 299 -4.62 -28.62 9.12
CA GLU A 299 -5.66 -29.46 9.72
C GLU A 299 -6.60 -29.92 8.60
N PRO A 300 -6.65 -31.23 8.29
CA PRO A 300 -7.43 -31.73 7.17
C PRO A 300 -8.92 -31.42 7.41
N ALA A 301 -9.59 -30.92 6.38
CA ALA A 301 -11.02 -30.61 6.36
C ALA A 301 -11.93 -31.87 6.47
N GLU A 302 -11.43 -32.97 7.04
CA GLU A 302 -12.10 -34.27 7.15
C GLU A 302 -12.90 -34.46 8.44
N ALA A 303 -13.11 -33.40 9.23
CA ALA A 303 -13.93 -33.44 10.45
C ALA A 303 -15.27 -32.67 10.31
N SER A 304 -15.81 -32.53 9.10
CA SER A 304 -17.12 -31.91 8.85
C SER A 304 -17.98 -32.77 7.94
#